data_AF-A0A6M0SKP0-F1
#
_entry.id   AF-A0A6M0SKP0-F1
#
_cell.length_a   1.000
_cell.length_b   1.000
_cell.length_c   1.000
_cell.angle_alpha   90.00
_cell.angle_beta   90.00
_cell.angle_gamma   90.00
#
_symmetry.space_group_name_H-M   'P 1'
#
loop_
_entity.id
_entity.type
_entity.pdbx_description
1 polymer ?
#
loop_
_entity_poly.entity_id
_entity_poly.type
_entity_poly.pdbx_seq_one_letter_code
_entity_poly.pdbx_strand_id
1 'polypeptide(L)'
;MNKIKKIVASVVVATLAFSIVGCKMIEKTPEAIKNTVLATVGKEKITQGDLDRDLKSITESLKQKYGENYESNADIKDQLKELKTQYLNAIVNEKVILAKSAELNLRPSDEELNKDVDEAVSYYKTAYQTEEQYNTFLEQNGFTEDEFKEYQKNQAIVRYVYQDMVKDVEVNDEDIQKYYDENKDTQFSTPGEIDFDKSLQQANEIKSQLDGGADFVEVAKEKSQDPGTKGNGGSLGFIEYSSTKYVKEFMDGFKDLKEGEISQPIKSQFGYHIIKVTGVKDEGADVAHILVADKGEGTVTPLEDVKEDIRGQLLQKKQSDVFNEKIEEWKKEVGVKIHDKNL
;
A
#
# COMPACT_ATOMS: atom_id res chain seq x y z
N MET A 1 -9.19 80.13 7.86
CA MET A 1 -10.54 80.26 8.46
C MET A 1 -11.56 79.65 7.53
N ASN A 2 -12.17 78.55 7.95
CA ASN A 2 -13.30 77.90 7.29
C ASN A 2 -14.47 78.87 7.04
N LYS A 3 -15.19 78.69 5.93
CA LYS A 3 -16.67 78.53 5.88
C LYS A 3 -17.18 78.73 4.45
N ILE A 4 -17.67 77.67 3.80
CA ILE A 4 -18.84 77.77 2.92
C ILE A 4 -19.79 76.61 3.27
N LYS A 5 -21.07 76.97 3.38
CA LYS A 5 -22.20 76.20 3.91
C LYS A 5 -22.91 75.39 2.80
N LYS A 6 -23.47 74.26 3.23
CA LYS A 6 -24.61 73.47 2.72
C LYS A 6 -25.45 74.05 1.57
N ILE A 7 -25.80 73.22 0.56
CA ILE A 7 -27.18 73.03 0.02
C ILE A 7 -27.33 71.59 -0.51
N VAL A 8 -28.48 70.98 -0.21
CA VAL A 8 -29.01 69.68 -0.64
C VAL A 8 -29.72 69.82 -1.99
N ALA A 9 -29.57 68.86 -2.91
CA ALA A 9 -30.59 68.58 -3.93
C ALA A 9 -30.46 67.15 -4.47
N SER A 10 -31.47 66.34 -4.15
CA SER A 10 -31.71 64.98 -4.61
C SER A 10 -32.15 64.97 -6.08
N VAL A 11 -31.62 64.06 -6.89
CA VAL A 11 -32.35 63.49 -8.04
C VAL A 11 -32.15 61.97 -8.02
N VAL A 12 -33.18 61.28 -7.57
CA VAL A 12 -33.39 59.84 -7.73
C VAL A 12 -33.82 59.62 -9.17
N VAL A 13 -33.04 58.87 -9.95
CA VAL A 13 -33.56 58.16 -11.13
C VAL A 13 -33.44 56.68 -10.82
N ALA A 14 -34.58 56.09 -10.49
CA ALA A 14 -34.75 54.67 -10.30
C ALA A 14 -34.71 53.96 -11.65
N THR A 15 -33.71 53.12 -11.86
CA THR A 15 -33.76 52.01 -12.81
C THR A 15 -33.67 50.71 -12.00
N LEU A 16 -34.85 50.18 -11.69
CA LEU A 16 -35.08 48.79 -11.33
C LEU A 16 -34.61 47.89 -12.49
N ALA A 17 -33.56 47.10 -12.26
CA ALA A 17 -33.24 45.97 -13.13
C ALA A 17 -32.40 44.93 -12.37
N PHE A 18 -33.01 43.75 -12.21
CA PHE A 18 -32.43 42.45 -11.86
C PHE A 18 -31.94 42.20 -10.43
N SER A 19 -32.92 41.87 -9.59
CA SER A 19 -32.81 40.82 -8.58
C SER A 19 -32.43 39.48 -9.24
N ILE A 20 -31.13 39.26 -9.43
CA ILE A 20 -30.55 37.91 -9.43
C ILE A 20 -29.37 37.99 -8.47
N VAL A 21 -29.68 38.04 -7.17
CA VAL A 21 -28.74 37.50 -6.18
C VAL A 21 -28.80 36.00 -6.42
N GLY A 22 -28.06 35.55 -7.44
CA GLY A 22 -27.70 34.15 -7.54
C GLY A 22 -27.10 33.77 -6.20
N CYS A 23 -27.43 32.58 -5.72
CA CYS A 23 -26.70 31.93 -4.64
C CYS A 23 -25.22 31.93 -5.02
N LYS A 24 -24.49 33.00 -4.67
CA LYS A 24 -23.05 32.93 -4.51
C LYS A 24 -22.88 31.87 -3.43
N MET A 25 -22.45 30.68 -3.84
CA MET A 25 -21.75 29.77 -2.95
C MET A 25 -20.78 30.64 -2.16
N ILE A 26 -21.06 30.81 -0.87
CA ILE A 26 -20.15 31.51 0.03
C ILE A 26 -18.97 30.54 0.15
N GLU A 27 -17.94 30.76 -0.65
CA GLU A 27 -16.67 30.07 -0.46
C GLU A 27 -16.21 30.34 0.97
N LYS A 28 -15.95 29.28 1.72
CA LYS A 28 -15.46 29.38 3.10
C LYS A 28 -14.13 30.14 3.09
N THR A 29 -13.91 31.01 4.07
CA THR A 29 -12.59 31.64 4.26
C THR A 29 -11.54 30.56 4.54
N PRO A 30 -10.25 30.78 4.24
CA PRO A 30 -9.19 29.82 4.55
C PRO A 30 -9.18 29.38 6.02
N GLU A 31 -9.50 30.31 6.93
CA GLU A 31 -9.64 30.03 8.36
C GLU A 31 -10.86 29.14 8.67
N ALA A 32 -12.00 29.38 8.02
CA ALA A 32 -13.18 28.54 8.16
C ALA A 32 -12.98 27.14 7.55
N ILE A 33 -12.15 27.00 6.52
CA ILE A 33 -11.74 25.70 5.97
C ILE A 33 -10.92 24.96 7.01
N LYS A 34 -9.83 25.56 7.52
CA LYS A 34 -8.97 24.96 8.56
C LYS A 34 -9.75 24.52 9.79
N ASN A 35 -10.72 25.31 10.22
CA ASN A 35 -11.55 25.00 11.39
C ASN A 35 -12.69 23.99 11.11
N THR A 36 -12.81 23.46 9.89
CA THR A 36 -13.80 22.42 9.57
C THR A 36 -13.50 21.17 10.38
N VAL A 37 -14.48 20.71 11.16
CA VAL A 37 -14.33 19.52 12.01
C VAL A 37 -14.45 18.26 11.15
N LEU A 38 -13.41 17.44 11.16
CA LEU A 38 -13.34 16.17 10.45
C LEU A 38 -13.67 14.98 11.36
N ALA A 39 -13.29 15.06 12.63
CA ALA A 39 -13.68 14.06 13.62
C ALA A 39 -13.78 14.68 15.02
N THR A 40 -14.38 13.94 15.95
CA THR A 40 -14.40 14.25 17.37
C THR A 40 -14.00 13.04 18.18
N VAL A 41 -13.24 13.27 19.25
CA VAL A 41 -12.81 12.26 20.23
C VAL A 41 -13.25 12.77 21.60
N GLY A 42 -14.41 12.30 22.06
CA GLY A 42 -15.08 12.86 23.23
C GLY A 42 -15.44 14.33 23.02
N LYS A 43 -14.75 15.24 23.73
CA LYS A 43 -14.93 16.69 23.60
C LYS A 43 -13.91 17.35 22.65
N GLU A 44 -12.85 16.63 22.30
CA GLU A 44 -11.81 17.15 21.40
C GLU A 44 -12.29 17.10 19.95
N LYS A 45 -11.95 18.13 19.19
CA LYS A 45 -12.24 18.24 17.76
C LYS A 45 -10.96 18.07 16.99
N ILE A 46 -11.00 17.25 15.95
CA ILE A 46 -9.95 17.13 14.95
C ILE A 46 -10.42 17.88 13.72
N THR A 47 -9.60 18.82 13.27
CA THR A 47 -9.95 19.79 12.24
C THR A 47 -9.21 19.52 10.92
N GLN A 48 -9.65 20.17 9.84
CA GLN A 48 -8.92 20.17 8.59
C GLN A 48 -7.49 20.71 8.78
N GLY A 49 -7.31 21.72 9.64
CA GLY A 49 -5.98 22.27 9.94
C GLY A 49 -5.03 21.25 10.58
N ASP A 50 -5.55 20.34 11.41
CA ASP A 50 -4.74 19.25 11.98
C ASP A 50 -4.30 18.26 10.89
N LEU A 51 -5.23 17.87 10.01
CA LEU A 51 -4.93 16.99 8.89
C LEU A 51 -3.95 17.63 7.89
N ASP A 52 -4.16 18.90 7.56
CA ASP A 52 -3.30 19.66 6.63
C ASP A 52 -1.87 19.79 7.16
N ARG A 53 -1.71 19.95 8.48
CA ARG A 53 -0.39 19.99 9.13
C ARG A 53 0.35 18.67 8.91
N ASP A 54 -0.30 17.55 9.23
CA ASP A 54 0.32 16.23 9.16
C ASP A 54 0.59 15.78 7.71
N LEU A 55 -0.18 16.32 6.74
CA LEU A 55 0.00 16.08 5.31
C LEU A 55 0.88 17.12 4.61
N LYS A 56 1.48 18.09 5.31
CA LYS A 56 2.15 19.25 4.69
C LYS A 56 3.21 18.85 3.68
N SER A 57 4.19 18.04 4.09
CA SER A 57 5.30 17.62 3.22
C SER A 57 4.82 16.80 2.01
N ILE A 58 3.82 15.92 2.21
CA ILE A 58 3.23 15.13 1.13
C ILE A 58 2.49 16.04 0.15
N THR A 59 1.72 17.00 0.66
CA THR A 59 0.99 17.98 -0.13
C THR A 59 1.93 18.81 -0.99
N GLU A 60 3.07 19.25 -0.46
CA GLU A 60 4.11 19.97 -1.22
C GLU A 60 4.70 19.11 -2.33
N SER A 61 5.00 17.83 -2.06
CA SER A 61 5.47 16.88 -3.08
C SER A 61 4.44 16.63 -4.18
N LEU A 62 3.15 16.49 -3.81
CA LEU A 62 2.05 16.31 -4.75
C LEU A 62 1.87 17.54 -5.63
N LYS A 63 1.97 18.75 -5.07
CA LYS A 63 1.93 20.01 -5.82
C LYS A 63 3.09 20.12 -6.80
N GLN A 64 4.30 19.68 -6.41
CA GLN A 64 5.45 19.67 -7.30
C GLN A 64 5.24 18.73 -8.50
N LYS A 65 4.62 17.57 -8.27
CA LYS A 65 4.43 16.55 -9.30
C LYS A 65 3.21 16.79 -10.20
N TYR A 66 2.09 17.26 -9.63
CA TYR A 66 0.79 17.36 -10.30
C TYR A 66 0.26 18.80 -10.44
N GLY A 67 0.97 19.79 -9.90
CA GLY A 67 0.58 21.20 -9.89
C GLY A 67 -0.37 21.57 -8.74
N GLU A 68 -0.71 22.85 -8.62
CA GLU A 68 -1.56 23.38 -7.53
C GLU A 68 -2.97 22.74 -7.48
N ASN A 69 -3.47 22.26 -8.62
CA ASN A 69 -4.79 21.62 -8.73
C ASN A 69 -4.75 20.09 -8.53
N TYR A 70 -3.73 19.56 -7.85
CA TYR A 70 -3.53 18.11 -7.66
C TYR A 70 -4.77 17.40 -7.07
N GLU A 71 -5.55 18.06 -6.21
CA GLU A 71 -6.76 17.48 -5.61
C GLU A 71 -7.85 17.14 -6.64
N SER A 72 -7.85 17.82 -7.79
CA SER A 72 -8.80 17.57 -8.89
C SER A 72 -8.25 16.57 -9.93
N ASN A 73 -7.02 16.07 -9.75
CA ASN A 73 -6.42 15.14 -10.68
C ASN A 73 -7.13 13.77 -10.60
N ALA A 74 -7.73 13.34 -11.70
CA ALA A 74 -8.54 12.13 -11.77
C ALA A 74 -7.73 10.84 -11.51
N ASP A 75 -6.44 10.83 -11.83
CA ASP A 75 -5.59 9.64 -11.72
C ASP A 75 -5.27 9.29 -10.26
N ILE A 76 -5.26 10.29 -9.38
CA ILE A 76 -4.87 10.13 -7.97
C ILE A 76 -6.01 10.39 -6.99
N LYS A 77 -7.18 10.82 -7.45
CA LYS A 77 -8.29 11.26 -6.59
C LYS A 77 -8.66 10.25 -5.50
N ASP A 78 -8.78 8.98 -5.87
CA ASP A 78 -9.12 7.92 -4.91
C ASP A 78 -7.97 7.62 -3.95
N GLN A 79 -6.72 7.68 -4.44
CA GLN A 79 -5.52 7.53 -3.61
C GLN A 79 -5.38 8.68 -2.60
N LEU A 80 -5.69 9.91 -3.01
CA LEU A 80 -5.68 11.07 -2.12
C LEU A 80 -6.73 10.96 -1.03
N LYS A 81 -7.94 10.49 -1.38
CA LYS A 81 -9.00 10.28 -0.40
C LYS A 81 -8.61 9.21 0.62
N GLU A 82 -8.05 8.10 0.15
CA GLU A 82 -7.57 7.02 1.02
C GLU A 82 -6.45 7.53 1.94
N LEU A 83 -5.47 8.27 1.39
CA LEU A 83 -4.39 8.88 2.17
C LEU A 83 -4.92 9.82 3.26
N LYS A 84 -5.83 10.75 2.91
CA LYS A 84 -6.44 11.67 3.88
C LYS A 84 -7.19 10.90 4.97
N THR A 85 -7.87 9.82 4.60
CA THR A 85 -8.61 8.96 5.55
C THR A 85 -7.66 8.26 6.52
N GLN A 86 -6.54 7.73 6.01
CA GLN A 86 -5.51 7.08 6.83
C GLN A 86 -4.91 8.04 7.86
N TYR A 87 -4.55 9.25 7.43
CA TYR A 87 -4.00 10.27 8.33
C TYR A 87 -5.02 10.77 9.35
N LEU A 88 -6.28 10.97 8.95
CA LEU A 88 -7.33 11.32 9.93
C LEU A 88 -7.50 10.22 10.97
N ASN A 89 -7.52 8.95 10.55
CA ASN A 89 -7.60 7.81 11.46
C ASN A 89 -6.39 7.73 12.39
N ALA A 90 -5.19 8.05 11.91
CA ALA A 90 -4.00 8.13 12.75
C ALA A 90 -4.13 9.20 13.85
N ILE A 91 -4.57 10.41 13.49
CA ILE A 91 -4.83 11.49 14.45
C ILE A 91 -5.91 11.07 15.46
N VAL A 92 -7.00 10.46 14.99
CA VAL A 92 -8.07 9.93 15.86
C VAL A 92 -7.51 8.92 16.85
N ASN A 93 -6.72 7.94 16.37
CA ASN A 93 -6.12 6.92 17.22
C ASN A 93 -5.19 7.53 18.27
N GLU A 94 -4.33 8.47 17.88
CA GLU A 94 -3.46 9.19 18.82
C GLU A 94 -4.28 9.85 19.92
N LYS A 95 -5.32 10.63 19.57
CA LYS A 95 -6.18 11.31 20.55
C LYS A 95 -6.90 10.34 21.48
N VAL A 96 -7.37 9.21 20.96
CA VAL A 96 -7.98 8.14 21.78
C VAL A 96 -6.96 7.58 22.77
N ILE A 97 -5.75 7.28 22.32
CA ILE A 97 -4.66 6.76 23.16
C ILE A 97 -4.30 7.76 24.25
N LEU A 98 -4.13 9.03 23.91
CA LEU A 98 -3.80 10.08 24.90
C LEU A 98 -4.91 10.24 25.95
N ALA A 99 -6.16 10.26 25.52
CA ALA A 99 -7.31 10.35 26.43
C ALA A 99 -7.36 9.15 27.40
N LYS A 100 -7.20 7.93 26.89
CA LYS A 100 -7.23 6.71 27.70
C LYS A 100 -5.99 6.54 28.56
N SER A 101 -4.81 6.98 28.08
CA SER A 101 -3.58 6.99 28.86
C SER A 101 -3.73 7.82 30.14
N ALA A 102 -4.33 9.01 30.00
CA ALA A 102 -4.62 9.88 31.15
C ALA A 102 -5.69 9.30 32.08
N GLU A 103 -6.76 8.70 31.53
CA GLU A 103 -7.84 8.08 32.31
C GLU A 103 -7.36 6.86 33.11
N LEU A 104 -6.56 6.00 32.49
CA LEU A 104 -6.11 4.72 33.04
C LEU A 104 -4.76 4.81 33.78
N ASN A 105 -4.16 6.00 33.86
CA ASN A 105 -2.82 6.23 34.43
C ASN A 105 -1.74 5.36 33.77
N LEU A 106 -1.81 5.18 32.45
CA LEU A 106 -0.82 4.45 31.65
C LEU A 106 0.32 5.37 31.17
N ARG A 107 0.26 6.65 31.54
CA ARG A 107 1.28 7.63 31.17
C ARG A 107 2.53 7.42 32.05
N PRO A 108 3.74 7.38 31.46
CA PRO A 108 5.00 7.40 32.22
C PRO A 108 5.15 8.69 33.05
N SER A 109 6.15 8.72 33.94
CA SER A 109 6.44 9.92 34.75
C SER A 109 6.87 11.11 33.89
N ASP A 110 6.71 12.33 34.42
CA ASP A 110 7.17 13.54 33.72
C ASP A 110 8.68 13.54 33.51
N GLU A 111 9.46 12.94 34.42
CA GLU A 111 10.90 12.79 34.29
C GLU A 111 11.27 11.89 33.10
N GLU A 112 10.63 10.73 32.97
CA GLU A 112 10.82 9.81 31.84
C GLU A 112 10.41 10.45 30.52
N LEU A 113 9.28 11.18 30.48
CA LEU A 113 8.84 11.86 29.27
C LEU A 113 9.79 12.96 28.84
N ASN A 114 10.26 13.78 29.78
CA ASN A 114 11.19 14.86 29.44
C ASN A 114 12.50 14.27 28.90
N LYS A 115 13.00 13.19 29.51
CA LYS A 115 14.16 12.46 29.00
C LYS A 115 13.94 11.95 27.58
N ASP A 116 12.82 11.28 27.31
CA ASP A 116 12.52 10.73 25.97
C ASP A 116 12.37 11.84 24.92
N VAL A 117 11.80 12.98 25.29
CA VAL A 117 11.68 14.16 24.41
C VAL A 117 13.06 14.75 24.11
N ASP A 118 13.90 14.93 25.13
CA ASP A 118 15.25 15.47 24.96
C ASP A 118 16.12 14.56 24.10
N GLU A 119 16.05 13.23 24.32
CA GLU A 119 16.75 12.24 23.50
C GLU A 119 16.29 12.27 22.05
N ALA A 120 14.98 12.35 21.81
CA ALA A 120 14.45 12.42 20.46
C ALA A 120 14.85 13.72 19.74
N VAL A 121 14.72 14.88 20.40
CA VAL A 121 15.15 16.17 19.84
C VAL A 121 16.66 16.16 19.55
N SER A 122 17.46 15.59 20.46
CA SER A 122 18.91 15.44 20.27
C SER A 122 19.23 14.57 19.06
N TYR A 123 18.53 13.44 18.90
CA TYR A 123 18.67 12.57 17.73
C TYR A 123 18.45 13.34 16.42
N TYR A 124 17.37 14.11 16.30
CA TYR A 124 17.10 14.89 15.09
C TYR A 124 18.12 15.99 14.86
N LYS A 125 18.55 16.72 15.90
CA LYS A 125 19.61 17.74 15.79
C LYS A 125 20.92 17.12 15.29
N THR A 126 21.28 15.93 15.76
CA THR A 126 22.46 15.19 15.28
C THR A 126 22.28 14.68 13.85
N ALA A 127 21.12 14.12 13.51
CA ALA A 127 20.83 13.58 12.18
C ALA A 127 20.92 14.66 11.09
N TYR A 128 20.47 15.88 11.39
CA TYR A 128 20.54 17.01 10.47
C TYR A 128 21.86 17.76 10.48
N GLN A 129 22.84 17.37 11.32
CA GLN A 129 24.23 17.87 11.38
C GLN A 129 24.41 19.35 11.78
N THR A 130 23.60 20.27 11.26
CA THR A 130 23.66 21.71 11.52
C THR A 130 22.33 22.24 12.02
N GLU A 131 22.38 23.34 12.78
CA GLU A 131 21.18 24.02 13.30
C GLU A 131 20.29 24.55 12.18
N GLU A 132 20.87 25.04 11.08
CA GLU A 132 20.12 25.51 9.91
C GLU A 132 19.34 24.38 9.24
N GLN A 133 19.96 23.20 9.07
CA GLN A 133 19.30 22.03 8.48
C GLN A 133 18.20 21.47 9.40
N TYR A 134 18.42 21.48 10.71
CA TYR A 134 17.39 21.10 11.69
C TYR A 134 16.20 22.08 11.65
N ASN A 135 16.45 23.38 11.63
CA ASN A 135 15.39 24.39 11.53
C ASN A 135 14.63 24.28 10.21
N THR A 136 15.33 24.01 9.10
CA THR A 136 14.70 23.75 7.79
C THR A 136 13.79 22.53 7.86
N PHE A 137 14.21 21.45 8.52
CA PHE A 137 13.38 20.27 8.73
C PHE A 137 12.09 20.62 9.52
N LEU A 138 12.22 21.35 10.63
CA LEU A 138 11.08 21.79 11.42
C LEU A 138 10.11 22.62 10.57
N GLU A 139 10.61 23.59 9.81
CA GLU A 139 9.81 24.44 8.93
C GLU A 139 9.09 23.64 7.85
N GLN A 140 9.79 22.72 7.18
CA GLN A 140 9.21 21.85 6.14
C GLN A 140 8.10 20.95 6.69
N ASN A 141 8.24 20.49 7.93
CA ASN A 141 7.23 19.65 8.59
C ASN A 141 6.18 20.48 9.36
N GLY A 142 6.29 21.81 9.36
CA GLY A 142 5.29 22.71 9.94
C GLY A 142 5.33 22.79 11.46
N PHE A 143 6.51 22.61 12.06
CA PHE A 143 6.73 22.70 13.50
C PHE A 143 7.59 23.91 13.88
N THR A 144 7.27 24.53 15.01
CA THR A 144 8.26 25.19 15.87
C THR A 144 8.97 24.16 16.76
N GLU A 145 10.10 24.51 17.39
CA GLU A 145 10.80 23.58 18.29
C GLU A 145 9.91 23.15 19.47
N ASP A 146 9.08 24.05 20.01
CA ASP A 146 8.18 23.73 21.13
C ASP A 146 7.02 22.81 20.69
N GLU A 147 6.44 23.04 19.51
CA GLU A 147 5.43 22.14 18.95
C GLU A 147 6.02 20.76 18.63
N PHE A 148 7.26 20.71 18.15
CA PHE A 148 7.95 19.45 17.91
C PHE A 148 8.21 18.69 19.21
N LYS A 149 8.61 19.36 20.29
CA LYS A 149 8.76 18.75 21.62
C LYS A 149 7.45 18.18 22.13
N GLU A 150 6.35 18.91 22.01
CA GLU A 150 5.03 18.42 22.42
C GLU A 150 4.57 17.24 21.55
N TYR A 151 4.84 17.28 20.24
CA TYR A 151 4.62 16.13 19.36
C TYR A 151 5.42 14.91 19.82
N GLN A 152 6.73 15.05 20.08
CA GLN A 152 7.58 13.96 20.58
C GLN A 152 7.10 13.41 21.92
N LYS A 153 6.57 14.27 22.80
CA LYS A 153 5.96 13.87 24.06
C LYS A 153 4.73 12.99 23.84
N ASN A 154 3.83 13.38 22.94
CA ASN A 154 2.66 12.55 22.60
C ASN A 154 3.08 11.21 21.99
N GLN A 155 4.07 11.20 21.09
CA GLN A 155 4.61 9.97 20.51
C GLN A 155 5.25 9.05 21.57
N ALA A 156 5.92 9.62 22.57
CA ALA A 156 6.44 8.84 23.70
C ALA A 156 5.28 8.19 24.49
N ILE A 157 4.23 8.94 24.81
CA ILE A 157 3.04 8.39 25.50
C ILE A 157 2.42 7.25 24.69
N VAL A 158 2.22 7.44 23.38
CA VAL A 158 1.69 6.40 22.48
C VAL A 158 2.57 5.14 22.52
N ARG A 159 3.89 5.31 22.47
CA ARG A 159 4.84 4.19 22.58
C ARG A 159 4.72 3.43 23.89
N TYR A 160 4.68 4.12 25.04
CA TYR A 160 4.53 3.45 26.34
C TYR A 160 3.21 2.71 26.45
N VAL A 161 2.12 3.32 25.99
CA VAL A 161 0.81 2.67 26.00
C VAL A 161 0.80 1.44 25.10
N TYR A 162 1.38 1.52 23.90
CA TYR A 162 1.55 0.36 23.02
C TYR A 162 2.35 -0.75 23.71
N GLN A 163 3.51 -0.41 24.30
CA GLN A 163 4.35 -1.37 25.01
C GLN A 163 3.61 -2.03 26.17
N ASP A 164 2.86 -1.26 26.96
CA ASP A 164 2.07 -1.78 28.07
C ASP A 164 0.95 -2.72 27.60
N MET A 165 0.26 -2.38 26.50
CA MET A 165 -0.79 -3.22 25.91
C MET A 165 -0.28 -4.59 25.45
N VAL A 166 0.95 -4.64 24.92
CA VAL A 166 1.45 -5.81 24.22
C VAL A 166 2.51 -6.60 24.99
N LYS A 167 2.92 -6.15 26.17
CA LYS A 167 4.01 -6.75 26.97
C LYS A 167 3.77 -8.21 27.35
N ASP A 168 2.52 -8.59 27.53
CA ASP A 168 2.11 -9.94 27.96
C ASP A 168 1.71 -10.82 26.76
N VAL A 169 1.89 -10.34 25.52
CA VAL A 169 1.60 -11.11 24.32
C VAL A 169 2.72 -12.10 24.05
N GLU A 170 2.37 -13.39 24.06
CA GLU A 170 3.30 -14.48 23.82
C GLU A 170 2.87 -15.37 22.65
N VAL A 171 3.85 -16.05 22.06
CA VAL A 171 3.64 -17.09 21.04
C VAL A 171 4.11 -18.40 21.63
N ASN A 172 3.20 -19.38 21.70
CA ASN A 172 3.54 -20.73 22.14
C ASN A 172 4.02 -21.57 20.94
N ASP A 173 4.66 -22.70 21.25
CA ASP A 173 5.20 -23.59 20.22
C ASP A 173 4.11 -24.30 19.38
N GLU A 174 2.88 -24.43 19.92
CA GLU A 174 1.75 -25.01 19.18
C GLU A 174 1.32 -24.10 18.01
N ASP A 175 1.28 -22.78 18.24
CA ASP A 175 0.96 -21.79 17.21
C ASP A 175 2.03 -21.77 16.11
N ILE A 176 3.30 -21.91 16.50
CA ILE A 176 4.43 -21.98 15.56
C ILE A 176 4.34 -23.25 14.71
N GLN A 177 4.12 -24.41 15.35
CA GLN A 177 3.99 -25.68 14.65
C GLN A 177 2.82 -25.64 13.67
N LYS A 178 1.66 -25.13 14.11
CA LYS A 178 0.48 -24.98 13.26
C LYS A 178 0.77 -24.08 12.06
N TYR A 179 1.36 -22.91 12.28
CA TYR A 179 1.70 -21.99 11.20
C TYR A 179 2.67 -22.64 10.21
N TYR A 180 3.70 -23.33 10.70
CA TYR A 180 4.63 -24.06 9.84
C TYR A 180 3.93 -25.15 9.03
N ASP A 181 3.10 -25.99 9.65
CA ASP A 181 2.41 -27.06 8.94
C ASP A 181 1.43 -26.56 7.87
N GLU A 182 0.75 -25.45 8.13
CA GLU A 182 -0.17 -24.82 7.18
C GLU A 182 0.55 -24.13 6.00
N ASN A 183 1.84 -23.79 6.15
CA ASN A 183 2.57 -22.96 5.18
C ASN A 183 3.83 -23.62 4.58
N LYS A 184 4.27 -24.77 5.07
CA LYS A 184 5.56 -25.40 4.69
C LYS A 184 5.74 -25.65 3.19
N ASP A 185 4.68 -25.99 2.48
CA ASP A 185 4.73 -26.27 1.04
C ASP A 185 4.73 -25.01 0.17
N THR A 186 4.54 -23.82 0.76
CA THR A 186 4.42 -22.55 0.02
C THR A 186 5.44 -21.51 0.46
N GLN A 187 5.74 -21.42 1.75
CA GLN A 187 6.64 -20.42 2.33
C GLN A 187 7.99 -21.00 2.73
N PHE A 188 8.06 -22.30 3.04
CA PHE A 188 9.25 -22.96 3.58
C PHE A 188 9.75 -24.09 2.69
N SER A 189 9.36 -24.10 1.41
CA SER A 189 9.84 -25.09 0.45
C SER A 189 10.58 -24.41 -0.70
N THR A 190 11.73 -24.96 -1.04
CA THR A 190 12.40 -24.64 -2.30
C THR A 190 12.00 -25.68 -3.35
N PRO A 191 11.53 -25.27 -4.54
CA PRO A 191 11.28 -26.20 -5.63
C PRO A 191 12.54 -27.01 -5.95
N GLY A 192 12.38 -28.29 -6.28
CA GLY A 192 13.49 -29.11 -6.72
C GLY A 192 14.13 -28.57 -8.00
N GLU A 193 15.39 -28.93 -8.21
CA GLU A 193 16.08 -28.64 -9.47
C GLU A 193 15.39 -29.36 -10.64
N ILE A 194 15.40 -28.72 -11.82
CA ILE A 194 14.86 -29.33 -13.04
C ILE A 194 15.83 -30.42 -13.50
N ASP A 195 15.35 -31.66 -13.54
CA ASP A 195 16.03 -32.75 -14.24
C ASP A 195 15.78 -32.58 -15.74
N PHE A 196 16.73 -31.92 -16.42
CA PHE A 196 16.60 -31.65 -17.85
C PHE A 196 16.63 -32.91 -18.71
N ASP A 197 17.31 -33.98 -18.29
CA ASP A 197 17.39 -35.20 -19.09
C ASP A 197 16.04 -35.94 -19.06
N LYS A 198 15.44 -36.05 -17.86
CA LYS A 198 14.11 -36.62 -17.69
C LYS A 198 13.02 -35.74 -18.32
N SER A 199 13.15 -34.42 -18.18
CA SER A 199 12.24 -33.46 -18.83
C SER A 199 12.28 -33.57 -20.34
N LEU A 200 13.47 -33.75 -20.94
CA LEU A 200 13.62 -33.97 -22.38
C LEU A 200 12.95 -35.28 -22.81
N GLN A 201 13.15 -36.36 -22.05
CA GLN A 201 12.49 -37.63 -22.33
C GLN A 201 10.96 -37.48 -22.34
N GLN A 202 10.38 -36.88 -21.29
CA GLN A 202 8.94 -36.62 -21.20
C GLN A 202 8.43 -35.71 -22.33
N ALA A 203 9.19 -34.65 -22.67
CA ALA A 203 8.83 -33.76 -23.76
C ALA A 203 8.82 -34.49 -25.11
N ASN A 204 9.78 -35.39 -25.35
CA ASN A 204 9.79 -36.21 -26.56
C ASN A 204 8.61 -37.18 -26.62
N GLU A 205 8.23 -37.78 -25.48
CA GLU A 205 7.04 -38.65 -25.39
C GLU A 205 5.75 -37.87 -25.68
N ILE A 206 5.60 -36.68 -25.11
CA ILE A 206 4.47 -35.78 -25.38
C ILE A 206 4.46 -35.38 -26.86
N LYS A 207 5.60 -34.99 -27.43
CA LYS A 207 5.71 -34.65 -28.85
C LYS A 207 5.28 -35.81 -29.74
N SER A 208 5.70 -37.03 -29.41
CA SER A 208 5.28 -38.23 -30.16
C SER A 208 3.78 -38.50 -30.09
N GLN A 209 3.12 -38.22 -28.95
CA GLN A 209 1.67 -38.33 -28.83
C GLN A 209 0.95 -37.28 -29.70
N LEU A 210 1.44 -36.05 -29.68
CA LEU A 210 0.91 -34.95 -30.50
C LEU A 210 1.07 -35.23 -32.00
N ASP A 211 2.22 -35.77 -32.41
CA ASP A 211 2.44 -36.20 -33.80
C ASP A 211 1.56 -37.39 -34.22
N GLY A 212 1.14 -38.20 -33.25
CA GLY A 212 0.14 -39.25 -33.42
C GLY A 212 -1.30 -38.74 -33.51
N GLY A 213 -1.54 -37.43 -33.42
CA GLY A 213 -2.85 -36.81 -33.52
C GLY A 213 -3.58 -36.64 -32.18
N ALA A 214 -2.89 -36.75 -31.05
CA ALA A 214 -3.49 -36.41 -29.75
C ALA A 214 -3.90 -34.92 -29.71
N ASP A 215 -4.99 -34.62 -29.01
CA ASP A 215 -5.46 -33.24 -28.87
C ASP A 215 -4.52 -32.43 -27.98
N PHE A 216 -4.01 -31.32 -28.51
CA PHE A 216 -3.03 -30.49 -27.81
C PHE A 216 -3.58 -29.90 -26.51
N VAL A 217 -4.85 -29.49 -26.48
CA VAL A 217 -5.47 -28.86 -25.31
C VAL A 217 -5.61 -29.87 -24.18
N GLU A 218 -6.05 -31.09 -24.48
CA GLU A 218 -6.17 -32.16 -23.49
C GLU A 218 -4.80 -32.59 -22.96
N VAL A 219 -3.81 -32.76 -23.85
CA VAL A 219 -2.44 -33.09 -23.43
C VAL A 219 -1.84 -31.96 -22.57
N ALA A 220 -2.09 -30.69 -22.91
CA ALA A 220 -1.62 -29.56 -22.12
C ALA A 220 -2.24 -29.54 -20.72
N LYS A 221 -3.57 -29.72 -20.61
CA LYS A 221 -4.27 -29.80 -19.32
C LYS A 221 -3.78 -30.95 -18.45
N GLU A 222 -3.41 -32.07 -19.05
CA GLU A 222 -2.95 -33.24 -18.31
C GLU A 222 -1.47 -33.10 -17.91
N LYS A 223 -0.61 -32.84 -18.90
CA LYS A 223 0.84 -33.03 -18.79
C LYS A 223 1.63 -31.75 -18.53
N SER A 224 1.10 -30.57 -18.82
CA SER A 224 1.89 -29.34 -18.62
C SER A 224 2.17 -29.10 -17.13
N GLN A 225 3.36 -28.59 -16.83
CA GLN A 225 3.76 -28.11 -15.51
C GLN A 225 3.76 -26.57 -15.42
N ASP A 226 3.20 -25.86 -16.40
CA ASP A 226 2.96 -24.42 -16.30
C ASP A 226 1.62 -24.15 -15.59
N PRO A 227 1.61 -23.69 -14.32
CA PRO A 227 0.36 -23.44 -13.60
C PRO A 227 -0.48 -22.30 -14.22
N GLY A 228 0.15 -21.38 -14.98
CA GLY A 228 -0.54 -20.24 -15.58
C GLY A 228 -1.41 -20.62 -16.78
N THR A 229 -1.03 -21.65 -17.53
CA THR A 229 -1.71 -22.04 -18.77
C THR A 229 -2.20 -23.50 -18.79
N LYS A 230 -1.75 -24.37 -17.89
CA LYS A 230 -2.24 -25.77 -17.83
C LYS A 230 -3.78 -25.83 -17.81
N GLY A 231 -4.42 -25.03 -16.95
CA GLY A 231 -5.88 -25.00 -16.81
C GLY A 231 -6.64 -24.52 -18.06
N ASN A 232 -5.99 -23.79 -18.96
CA ASN A 232 -6.60 -23.25 -20.19
C ASN A 232 -6.12 -23.94 -21.47
N GLY A 233 -5.52 -25.14 -21.37
CA GLY A 233 -5.02 -25.88 -22.53
C GLY A 233 -3.71 -25.37 -23.10
N GLY A 234 -2.91 -24.67 -22.30
CA GLY A 234 -1.62 -24.11 -22.71
C GLY A 234 -1.73 -22.77 -23.46
N SER A 235 -2.93 -22.19 -23.56
CA SER A 235 -3.18 -21.01 -24.40
C SER A 235 -2.54 -19.75 -23.81
N LEU A 236 -1.67 -19.10 -24.58
CA LEU A 236 -1.06 -17.80 -24.27
C LEU A 236 -1.71 -16.66 -25.08
N GLY A 237 -2.49 -16.98 -26.11
CA GLY A 237 -3.10 -15.99 -27.00
C GLY A 237 -2.07 -15.35 -27.92
N PHE A 238 -2.34 -14.11 -28.33
CA PHE A 238 -1.48 -13.39 -29.28
C PHE A 238 -0.17 -12.95 -28.63
N ILE A 239 0.95 -13.31 -29.27
CA ILE A 239 2.31 -12.89 -28.90
C ILE A 239 2.94 -12.19 -30.09
N GLU A 240 3.31 -10.91 -29.90
CA GLU A 240 4.10 -10.15 -30.87
C GLU A 240 5.53 -10.71 -30.98
N TYR A 241 6.08 -10.78 -32.19
CA TYR A 241 7.44 -11.28 -32.42
C TYR A 241 8.53 -10.41 -31.76
N SER A 242 8.20 -9.16 -31.43
CA SER A 242 9.06 -8.20 -30.71
C SER A 242 8.95 -8.29 -29.19
N SER A 243 8.07 -9.14 -28.65
CA SER A 243 7.83 -9.25 -27.20
C SER A 243 9.09 -9.64 -26.44
N THR A 244 9.37 -8.89 -25.38
CA THR A 244 10.44 -9.17 -24.40
C THR A 244 9.94 -9.88 -23.14
N LYS A 245 8.63 -10.21 -23.09
CA LYS A 245 8.01 -10.87 -21.92
C LYS A 245 8.35 -12.36 -21.81
N TYR A 246 8.82 -12.97 -22.90
CA TYR A 246 9.15 -14.39 -22.97
C TYR A 246 10.64 -14.60 -23.22
N VAL A 247 11.16 -15.75 -22.78
CA VAL A 247 12.56 -16.12 -23.00
C VAL A 247 12.86 -16.29 -24.49
N LYS A 248 14.09 -16.00 -24.88
CA LYS A 248 14.51 -15.96 -26.29
C LYS A 248 14.26 -17.29 -27.00
N GLU A 249 14.55 -18.41 -26.34
CA GLU A 249 14.40 -19.75 -26.88
C GLU A 249 12.93 -20.04 -27.22
N PHE A 250 12.01 -19.65 -26.34
CA PHE A 250 10.57 -19.78 -26.59
C PHE A 250 10.15 -18.94 -27.81
N MET A 251 10.58 -17.68 -27.86
CA MET A 251 10.26 -16.78 -28.97
C MET A 251 10.77 -17.30 -30.32
N ASP A 252 11.99 -17.84 -30.35
CA ASP A 252 12.54 -18.41 -31.58
C ASP A 252 11.90 -19.75 -31.95
N GLY A 253 11.34 -20.47 -30.97
CA GLY A 253 10.71 -21.77 -31.16
C GLY A 253 9.41 -21.76 -31.97
N PHE A 254 8.74 -20.60 -32.11
CA PHE A 254 7.49 -20.51 -32.87
C PHE A 254 7.50 -19.52 -34.04
N LYS A 255 8.50 -18.64 -34.14
CA LYS A 255 8.56 -17.62 -35.21
C LYS A 255 8.46 -18.18 -36.63
N ASP A 256 9.06 -19.34 -36.84
CA ASP A 256 9.10 -20.00 -38.16
C ASP A 256 8.00 -21.06 -38.34
N LEU A 257 7.14 -21.26 -37.34
CA LEU A 257 6.04 -22.22 -37.40
C LEU A 257 4.83 -21.64 -38.12
N LYS A 258 4.18 -22.48 -38.92
CA LYS A 258 2.91 -22.14 -39.57
C LYS A 258 1.73 -22.43 -38.66
N GLU A 259 0.58 -21.87 -39.02
CA GLU A 259 -0.68 -22.19 -38.35
C GLU A 259 -0.94 -23.70 -38.33
N GLY A 260 -1.21 -24.22 -37.13
CA GLY A 260 -1.42 -25.63 -36.85
C GLY A 260 -0.14 -26.43 -36.55
N GLU A 261 1.06 -25.89 -36.81
CA GLU A 261 2.31 -26.59 -36.57
C GLU A 261 2.69 -26.62 -35.08
N ILE A 262 3.41 -27.68 -34.71
CA ILE A 262 3.88 -27.95 -33.34
C ILE A 262 5.42 -28.05 -33.37
N SER A 263 6.09 -27.28 -32.52
CA SER A 263 7.55 -27.25 -32.39
C SER A 263 8.12 -28.59 -31.91
N GLN A 264 9.41 -28.80 -32.15
CA GLN A 264 10.19 -29.74 -31.33
C GLN A 264 10.29 -29.23 -29.88
N PRO A 265 10.64 -30.08 -28.90
CA PRO A 265 10.93 -29.61 -27.55
C PRO A 265 12.04 -28.55 -27.53
N ILE A 266 11.70 -27.35 -27.05
CA ILE A 266 12.61 -26.20 -26.98
C ILE A 266 13.10 -26.03 -25.55
N LYS A 267 14.40 -26.19 -25.33
CA LYS A 267 15.00 -26.00 -24.00
C LYS A 267 15.04 -24.52 -23.62
N SER A 268 14.66 -24.21 -22.38
CA SER A 268 14.94 -22.92 -21.74
C SER A 268 15.27 -23.13 -20.25
N GLN A 269 15.52 -22.05 -19.52
CA GLN A 269 15.71 -22.10 -18.07
C GLN A 269 14.51 -22.66 -17.29
N PHE A 270 13.32 -22.70 -17.90
CA PHE A 270 12.10 -23.18 -17.27
C PHE A 270 11.82 -24.67 -17.52
N GLY A 271 12.61 -25.35 -18.37
CA GLY A 271 12.35 -26.71 -18.83
C GLY A 271 12.30 -26.79 -20.35
N TYR A 272 11.50 -27.72 -20.88
CA TYR A 272 11.25 -27.88 -22.31
C TYR A 272 9.85 -27.39 -22.68
N HIS A 273 9.77 -26.59 -23.75
CA HIS A 273 8.53 -26.06 -24.28
C HIS A 273 8.16 -26.79 -25.56
N ILE A 274 6.93 -27.27 -25.67
CA ILE A 274 6.36 -27.74 -26.93
C ILE A 274 5.29 -26.72 -27.33
N ILE A 275 5.52 -26.03 -28.44
CA ILE A 275 4.79 -24.83 -28.80
C ILE A 275 3.91 -25.13 -30.02
N LYS A 276 2.65 -24.73 -29.97
CA LYS A 276 1.70 -24.82 -31.09
C LYS A 276 1.29 -23.43 -31.52
N VAL A 277 1.40 -23.15 -32.81
CA VAL A 277 0.84 -21.92 -33.40
C VAL A 277 -0.60 -22.19 -33.81
N THR A 278 -1.53 -21.41 -33.27
CA THR A 278 -2.97 -21.51 -33.56
C THR A 278 -3.48 -20.45 -34.53
N GLY A 279 -2.66 -19.44 -34.83
CA GLY A 279 -2.94 -18.43 -35.85
C GLY A 279 -1.71 -17.56 -36.12
N VAL A 280 -1.45 -17.22 -37.39
CA VAL A 280 -0.32 -16.35 -37.79
C VAL A 280 -0.84 -14.97 -38.18
N LYS A 281 -0.16 -13.91 -37.73
CA LYS A 281 -0.40 -12.51 -38.09
C LYS A 281 0.92 -11.84 -38.50
N ASP A 282 0.86 -10.65 -39.09
CA ASP A 282 2.04 -9.96 -39.64
C ASP A 282 3.07 -9.65 -38.53
N GLU A 283 2.60 -9.22 -37.37
CA GLU A 283 3.44 -8.80 -36.24
C GLU A 283 3.59 -9.86 -35.12
N GLY A 284 2.99 -11.04 -35.26
CA GLY A 284 3.04 -12.08 -34.23
C GLY A 284 2.22 -13.32 -34.55
N ALA A 285 1.96 -14.13 -33.52
CA ALA A 285 1.15 -15.34 -33.65
C ALA A 285 0.29 -15.59 -32.41
N ASP A 286 -0.85 -16.23 -32.60
CA ASP A 286 -1.60 -16.86 -31.51
C ASP A 286 -0.91 -18.19 -31.18
N VAL A 287 -0.54 -18.37 -29.90
CA VAL A 287 0.32 -19.48 -29.47
C VAL A 287 -0.28 -20.19 -28.26
N ALA A 288 -0.12 -21.52 -28.23
CA ALA A 288 -0.28 -22.34 -27.05
C ALA A 288 1.00 -23.14 -26.77
N HIS A 289 1.25 -23.52 -25.52
CA HIS A 289 2.45 -24.28 -25.17
C HIS A 289 2.20 -25.34 -24.09
N ILE A 290 3.05 -26.35 -24.07
CA ILE A 290 3.17 -27.33 -23.01
C ILE A 290 4.56 -27.19 -22.43
N LEU A 291 4.64 -26.71 -21.18
CA LEU A 291 5.88 -26.73 -20.42
C LEU A 291 6.09 -28.11 -19.76
N VAL A 292 7.28 -28.66 -19.96
CA VAL A 292 7.79 -29.88 -19.34
C VAL A 292 9.04 -29.57 -18.53
N ALA A 293 8.91 -29.57 -17.21
CA ALA A 293 9.92 -29.36 -16.19
C ALA A 293 9.70 -30.38 -15.06
N ASP A 294 10.33 -31.55 -15.20
CA ASP A 294 10.41 -32.54 -14.12
C ASP A 294 11.32 -31.97 -13.03
N LYS A 295 10.71 -31.30 -12.06
CA LYS A 295 11.40 -30.85 -10.86
C LYS A 295 11.51 -32.05 -9.92
N GLY A 296 12.71 -32.29 -9.39
CA GLY A 296 12.89 -33.26 -8.32
C GLY A 296 12.04 -32.91 -7.08
N GLU A 297 12.10 -33.76 -6.05
CA GLU A 297 11.50 -33.40 -4.77
C GLU A 297 12.11 -32.09 -4.27
N GLY A 298 11.26 -31.09 -4.03
CA GLY A 298 11.68 -29.87 -3.36
C GLY A 298 12.13 -30.18 -1.94
N THR A 299 12.93 -29.29 -1.37
CA THR A 299 13.33 -29.41 0.04
C THR A 299 12.47 -28.49 0.87
N VAL A 300 11.87 -29.03 1.93
CA VAL A 300 11.20 -28.25 2.96
C VAL A 300 12.26 -27.87 4.00
N THR A 301 12.43 -26.57 4.24
CA THR A 301 13.27 -26.04 5.31
C THR A 301 12.73 -26.53 6.65
N PRO A 302 13.50 -27.27 7.45
CA PRO A 302 13.06 -27.79 8.75
C PRO A 302 12.53 -26.67 9.66
N LEU A 303 11.52 -26.99 10.48
CA LEU A 303 10.93 -26.04 11.42
C LEU A 303 12.00 -25.38 12.31
N GLU A 304 12.98 -26.14 12.80
CA GLU A 304 14.02 -25.60 13.70
C GLU A 304 14.85 -24.47 13.06
N ASP A 305 14.99 -24.47 11.72
CA ASP A 305 15.74 -23.44 11.00
C ASP A 305 14.93 -22.15 10.80
N VAL A 306 13.59 -22.22 10.91
CA VAL A 306 12.67 -21.09 10.70
C VAL A 306 11.83 -20.74 11.93
N LYS A 307 12.03 -21.45 13.05
CA LYS A 307 11.19 -21.37 14.26
C LYS A 307 11.12 -19.95 14.81
N GLU A 308 12.27 -19.28 14.92
CA GLU A 308 12.36 -17.93 15.49
C GLU A 308 11.82 -16.84 14.56
N ASP A 309 11.96 -17.03 13.24
CA ASP A 309 11.34 -16.14 12.26
C ASP A 309 9.81 -16.23 12.32
N ILE A 310 9.27 -17.45 12.39
CA ILE A 310 7.83 -17.69 12.57
C ILE A 310 7.37 -17.10 13.90
N ARG A 311 8.13 -17.31 14.99
CA ARG A 311 7.82 -16.72 16.31
C ARG A 311 7.71 -15.20 16.21
N GLY A 312 8.68 -14.54 15.57
CA GLY A 312 8.68 -13.09 15.37
C GLY A 312 7.47 -12.60 14.58
N GLN A 313 7.13 -13.27 13.47
CA GLN A 313 5.97 -12.93 12.64
C GLN A 313 4.65 -13.09 13.41
N LEU A 314 4.48 -14.22 14.10
CA LEU A 314 3.29 -14.48 14.89
C LEU A 314 3.18 -13.51 16.07
N LEU A 315 4.29 -13.18 16.71
CA LEU A 315 4.31 -12.22 17.82
C LEU A 315 3.87 -10.85 17.33
N GLN A 316 4.49 -10.33 16.27
CA GLN A 316 4.11 -9.05 15.68
C GLN A 316 2.64 -9.02 15.27
N LYS A 317 2.15 -10.10 14.64
CA LYS A 317 0.75 -10.23 14.25
C LYS A 317 -0.18 -10.18 15.48
N LYS A 318 0.08 -10.99 16.51
CA LYS A 318 -0.74 -11.01 17.73
C LYS A 318 -0.72 -9.66 18.45
N GLN A 319 0.44 -9.01 18.55
CA GLN A 319 0.55 -7.68 19.15
C GLN A 319 -0.27 -6.64 18.38
N SER A 320 -0.22 -6.70 17.03
CA SER A 320 -1.05 -5.83 16.19
C SER A 320 -2.54 -6.09 16.36
N ASP A 321 -2.96 -7.37 16.43
CA ASP A 321 -4.35 -7.75 16.64
C ASP A 321 -4.86 -7.23 18.00
N VAL A 322 -4.09 -7.44 19.09
CA VAL A 322 -4.40 -6.93 20.44
C VAL A 322 -4.52 -5.41 20.45
N PHE A 323 -3.55 -4.70 19.85
CA PHE A 323 -3.56 -3.26 19.78
C PHE A 323 -4.81 -2.76 19.02
N ASN A 324 -5.08 -3.30 17.84
CA ASN A 324 -6.21 -2.87 17.01
C ASN A 324 -7.55 -3.12 17.71
N GLU A 325 -7.74 -4.28 18.33
CA GLU A 325 -8.94 -4.59 19.10
C GLU A 325 -9.13 -3.60 20.25
N LYS A 326 -8.05 -3.28 20.97
CA LYS A 326 -8.11 -2.34 22.10
C LYS A 326 -8.39 -0.91 21.67
N ILE A 327 -7.83 -0.46 20.55
CA ILE A 327 -8.12 0.86 19.99
C ILE A 327 -9.58 0.97 19.56
N GLU A 328 -10.16 -0.07 18.95
CA GLU A 328 -11.58 -0.08 18.58
C GLU A 328 -12.52 -0.12 19.79
N GLU A 329 -12.13 -0.80 20.86
CA GLU A 329 -12.82 -0.72 22.17
C GLU A 329 -12.78 0.72 22.70
N TRP A 330 -11.59 1.31 22.81
CA TRP A 330 -11.40 2.66 23.34
C TRP A 330 -12.07 3.76 22.52
N LYS A 331 -12.10 3.63 21.19
CA LYS A 331 -12.87 4.53 20.32
C LYS A 331 -14.35 4.58 20.69
N LYS A 332 -14.94 3.44 21.04
CA LYS A 332 -16.34 3.36 21.46
C LYS A 332 -16.56 3.99 22.83
N GLU A 333 -15.66 3.72 23.78
CA GLU A 333 -15.72 4.28 25.13
C GLU A 333 -15.60 5.80 25.14
N VAL A 334 -14.63 6.34 24.40
CA VAL A 334 -14.37 7.79 24.30
C VAL A 334 -15.43 8.50 23.45
N GLY A 335 -16.15 7.76 22.60
CA GLY A 335 -17.24 8.29 21.78
C GLY A 335 -16.74 9.01 20.52
N VAL A 336 -15.92 8.33 19.72
CA VAL A 336 -15.39 8.86 18.46
C VAL A 336 -16.49 9.03 17.40
N LYS A 337 -16.46 10.15 16.68
CA LYS A 337 -17.31 10.40 15.49
C LYS A 337 -16.48 10.96 14.37
N ILE A 338 -16.51 10.33 13.21
CA ILE A 338 -15.84 10.79 11.98
C ILE A 338 -16.89 11.38 11.03
N HIS A 339 -16.53 12.46 10.35
CA HIS A 339 -17.38 13.19 9.41
C HIS A 339 -16.86 13.02 7.98
N ASP A 340 -16.93 11.81 7.43
CA ASP A 340 -16.37 11.43 6.11
C ASP A 340 -16.80 12.34 4.94
N LYS A 341 -17.96 13.00 5.06
CA LYS A 341 -18.45 13.95 4.04
C LYS A 341 -17.61 15.23 3.93
N ASN A 342 -16.77 15.49 4.93
CA ASN A 342 -15.91 16.67 4.99
C ASN A 342 -14.49 16.38 4.48
N LEU A 343 -14.24 15.17 3.95
CA LEU A 343 -12.92 14.62 3.68
C LEU A 343 -12.58 14.52 2.19
#